data_AF-A0A660T4R9-F1
#
_entry.id   AF-A0A660T4R9-F1
#
_cell.length_a   1.000
_cell.length_b   1.000
_cell.length_c   1.000
_cell.angle_alpha   90.00
_cell.angle_beta   90.00
_cell.angle_gamma   90.00
#
_symmetry.space_group_name_H-M   'P 1'
#
loop_
_entity.id
_entity.type
_entity.pdbx_description
1 polymer ?
#
loop_
_entity_poly.entity_id
_entity_poly.type
_entity_poly.pdbx_seq_one_letter_code
_entity_poly.pdbx_strand_id
1 'polypeptide(L)'
;MKKSGFQEIRLGYESSSSSFHAEHDDKFLKDDIYRVVEILGKAGFLKNNITAYVLGGLPEQHWQDVKRSIKTASDTGIRVSLAEYSPVPGTVLWQKSTELCPFPLEKEPLFHNNSFFPMKWEGYTVENMKYLKSMVRKLNKDNC
;
A
#
# COMPACT_ATOMS: atom_id res chain seq x y z
N MET A 1 21.41 12.30 1.46
CA MET A 1 20.25 12.15 2.36
C MET A 1 20.66 12.14 3.83
N LYS A 2 21.23 11.06 4.38
CA LYS A 2 21.55 11.01 5.82
C LYS A 2 22.52 12.10 6.28
N LYS A 3 23.62 12.30 5.54
CA LYS A 3 24.60 13.39 5.77
C LYS A 3 23.98 14.79 5.71
N SER A 4 22.84 14.92 5.03
CA SER A 4 22.11 16.17 4.86
C SER A 4 21.02 16.36 5.93
N GLY A 5 20.93 15.46 6.93
CA GLY A 5 20.00 15.60 8.06
C GLY A 5 18.62 14.93 7.89
N PHE A 6 18.38 14.14 6.84
CA PHE A 6 17.11 13.40 6.68
C PHE A 6 16.90 12.43 7.85
N GLN A 7 15.72 12.52 8.48
CA GLN A 7 15.38 11.72 9.66
C GLN A 7 14.55 10.48 9.33
N GLU A 8 13.54 10.64 8.46
CA GLU A 8 12.62 9.57 8.06
C GLU A 8 12.71 9.27 6.57
N ILE A 9 12.42 8.02 6.21
CA ILE A 9 12.27 7.56 4.84
C ILE A 9 10.87 6.96 4.66
N ARG A 10 10.19 7.39 3.60
CA ARG A 10 8.86 6.93 3.21
C ARG A 10 8.94 6.31 1.82
N LEU A 11 8.79 4.99 1.76
CA LEU A 11 8.92 4.20 0.54
C LEU A 11 7.53 3.95 -0.06
N GLY A 12 7.33 4.34 -1.32
CA GLY A 12 6.17 3.92 -2.11
C GLY A 12 6.38 2.48 -2.59
N TYR A 13 6.14 1.50 -1.70
CA TYR A 13 6.35 0.09 -1.99
C TYR A 13 5.14 -0.53 -2.71
N GLU A 14 3.93 -0.13 -2.32
CA GLU A 14 2.62 -0.47 -2.91
C GLU A 14 2.22 -1.95 -2.86
N SER A 15 3.06 -2.89 -3.33
CA SER A 15 2.75 -4.31 -3.46
C SER A 15 4.01 -5.20 -3.37
N SER A 16 3.84 -6.48 -3.01
CA SER A 16 4.90 -7.49 -3.14
C SER A 16 4.88 -8.26 -4.46
N SER A 17 3.90 -7.99 -5.34
CA SER A 17 3.74 -8.71 -6.60
C SER A 17 4.50 -8.03 -7.74
N SER A 18 5.37 -8.75 -8.44
CA SER A 18 6.02 -8.21 -9.65
C SER A 18 5.03 -7.94 -10.78
N SER A 19 3.94 -8.70 -10.89
CA SER A 19 2.91 -8.44 -11.90
C SER A 19 2.20 -7.11 -11.65
N PHE A 20 2.03 -6.75 -10.38
CA PHE A 20 1.44 -5.47 -9.99
C PHE A 20 2.30 -4.32 -10.50
N HIS A 21 3.62 -4.38 -10.24
CA HIS A 21 4.54 -3.33 -10.67
C HIS A 21 4.62 -3.26 -12.19
N ALA A 22 4.72 -4.38 -12.89
CA ALA A 22 4.72 -4.41 -14.36
C ALA A 22 3.47 -3.74 -14.98
N GLU A 23 2.32 -3.82 -14.31
CA GLU A 23 1.08 -3.21 -14.76
C GLU A 23 0.95 -1.72 -14.35
N HIS A 24 1.47 -1.33 -13.18
CA HIS A 24 1.15 -0.03 -12.57
C HIS A 24 2.31 0.99 -12.54
N ASP A 25 3.56 0.58 -12.38
CA ASP A 25 4.65 1.54 -12.13
C ASP A 25 6.08 1.16 -12.55
N ASP A 26 6.36 -0.13 -12.79
CA ASP A 26 7.66 -0.71 -13.14
C ASP A 26 8.79 -0.41 -12.12
N LYS A 27 8.46 -0.22 -10.83
CA LYS A 27 9.41 0.28 -9.81
C LYS A 27 10.07 -0.78 -8.94
N PHE A 28 9.41 -1.90 -8.70
CA PHE A 28 9.89 -2.92 -7.75
C PHE A 28 9.79 -4.33 -8.36
N LEU A 29 10.89 -5.08 -8.22
CA LEU A 29 10.90 -6.51 -8.40
C LEU A 29 10.60 -7.23 -7.08
N LYS A 30 10.31 -8.52 -7.18
CA LYS A 30 10.12 -9.37 -6.00
C LYS A 30 11.37 -9.31 -5.12
N ASP A 31 11.17 -9.12 -3.82
CA ASP A 31 12.22 -9.08 -2.77
C ASP A 31 13.14 -7.84 -2.75
N ASP A 32 12.92 -6.85 -3.64
CA ASP A 32 13.71 -5.60 -3.65
C ASP A 32 13.65 -4.84 -2.32
N ILE A 33 12.54 -4.96 -1.60
CA ILE A 33 12.36 -4.30 -0.30
C ILE A 33 13.42 -4.70 0.72
N TYR A 34 13.86 -5.97 0.75
CA TYR A 34 14.91 -6.42 1.68
C TYR A 34 16.24 -5.72 1.37
N ARG A 35 16.61 -5.65 0.08
CA ARG A 35 17.83 -4.99 -0.39
C ARG A 35 17.79 -3.50 -0.10
N VAL A 36 16.67 -2.82 -0.37
CA VAL A 36 16.50 -1.39 -0.10
C VAL A 36 16.67 -1.09 1.38
N VAL A 37 16.03 -1.87 2.26
CA VAL A 37 16.16 -1.69 3.71
C VAL A 37 17.59 -1.93 4.19
N GLU A 38 18.29 -2.94 3.66
CA GLU A 38 19.70 -3.18 3.98
C GLU A 38 20.58 -2.00 3.59
N ILE A 39 20.41 -1.46 2.38
CA ILE A 39 21.18 -0.29 1.89
C ILE A 39 20.93 0.93 2.78
N LEU A 40 19.67 1.21 3.14
CA LEU A 40 19.31 2.32 4.02
C LEU A 40 19.90 2.14 5.43
N GLY A 41 19.90 0.91 5.94
CA GLY A 41 20.54 0.56 7.20
C GLY A 41 22.04 0.84 7.18
N LYS A 42 22.75 0.39 6.13
CA LYS A 42 24.18 0.69 5.91
C LYS A 42 24.46 2.19 5.80
N ALA A 43 23.51 2.97 5.31
CA ALA A 43 23.59 4.42 5.24
C ALA A 43 23.30 5.14 6.58
N GLY A 44 22.95 4.40 7.65
CA GLY A 44 22.72 4.92 8.99
C GLY A 44 21.26 5.30 9.29
N PHE A 45 20.29 4.80 8.53
CA PHE A 45 18.87 4.92 8.89
C PHE A 45 18.46 3.78 9.82
N LEU A 46 17.77 4.12 10.92
CA LEU A 46 17.17 3.14 11.81
C LEU A 46 15.89 2.59 11.18
N LYS A 47 15.59 1.30 11.41
CA LYS A 47 14.43 0.64 10.80
C LYS A 47 13.09 1.31 11.16
N ASN A 48 12.96 1.77 12.41
CA ASN A 48 11.78 2.49 12.90
C ASN A 48 11.57 3.88 12.24
N ASN A 49 12.60 4.42 11.59
CA ASN A 49 12.53 5.65 10.79
C ASN A 49 12.21 5.39 9.31
N ILE A 50 12.07 4.13 8.90
CA ILE A 50 11.71 3.73 7.54
C ILE A 50 10.27 3.24 7.57
N THR A 51 9.43 3.77 6.68
CA THR A 51 8.04 3.35 6.51
C THR A 51 7.77 2.96 5.07
N ALA A 52 7.25 1.76 4.84
CA ALA A 52 6.75 1.32 3.54
C ALA A 52 5.23 1.53 3.44
N TYR A 53 4.79 2.21 2.38
CA TYR A 53 3.38 2.29 2.01
C TYR A 53 2.98 1.03 1.24
N VAL A 54 1.86 0.43 1.62
CA VAL A 54 1.21 -0.67 0.90
C VAL A 54 -0.15 -0.16 0.44
N LEU A 55 -0.50 -0.37 -0.82
CA LEU A 55 -1.78 0.07 -1.39
C LEU A 55 -2.81 -1.05 -1.33
N GLY A 56 -3.94 -0.75 -0.71
CA GLY A 56 -5.10 -1.64 -0.65
C GLY A 56 -6.35 -1.00 -1.22
N GLY A 57 -7.22 -1.83 -1.80
CA GLY A 57 -8.53 -1.41 -2.32
C GLY A 57 -8.52 -1.03 -3.79
N LEU A 58 -7.58 -1.52 -4.57
CA LEU A 58 -7.62 -1.34 -6.03
C LEU A 58 -8.76 -2.16 -6.66
N PRO A 59 -9.23 -1.78 -7.85
CA PRO A 59 -10.24 -2.56 -8.57
C PRO A 59 -9.85 -4.04 -8.69
N GLU A 60 -10.73 -4.94 -8.27
CA GLU A 60 -10.54 -6.42 -8.29
C GLU A 60 -9.33 -6.94 -7.47
N GLN A 61 -8.72 -6.11 -6.62
CA GLN A 61 -7.62 -6.55 -5.79
C GLN A 61 -8.11 -7.50 -4.70
N HIS A 62 -7.42 -8.63 -4.50
CA HIS A 62 -7.71 -9.54 -3.39
C HIS A 62 -7.04 -9.08 -2.10
N TRP A 63 -7.78 -9.12 -0.98
CA TRP A 63 -7.24 -8.72 0.33
C TRP A 63 -6.03 -9.56 0.76
N GLN A 64 -5.95 -10.81 0.31
CA GLN A 64 -4.82 -11.71 0.57
C GLN A 64 -3.52 -11.19 -0.05
N ASP A 65 -3.58 -10.46 -1.17
CA ASP A 65 -2.40 -9.92 -1.84
C ASP A 65 -1.84 -8.74 -1.05
N VAL A 66 -2.73 -7.87 -0.56
CA VAL A 66 -2.38 -6.80 0.38
C VAL A 66 -1.81 -7.37 1.67
N LYS A 67 -2.40 -8.44 2.21
CA LYS A 67 -1.88 -9.15 3.38
C LYS A 67 -0.45 -9.64 3.16
N ARG A 68 -0.16 -10.26 2.01
CA ARG A 68 1.19 -10.72 1.68
C ARG A 68 2.15 -9.54 1.62
N SER A 69 1.76 -8.45 0.96
CA SER A 69 2.57 -7.23 0.86
C SER A 69 2.91 -6.62 2.23
N ILE A 70 1.93 -6.53 3.12
CA ILE A 70 2.14 -6.07 4.51
C ILE A 70 3.14 -6.97 5.25
N LYS A 71 2.99 -8.30 5.13
CA LYS A 71 3.90 -9.25 5.77
C LYS A 71 5.32 -9.11 5.24
N THR A 72 5.50 -9.12 3.92
CA THR A 72 6.82 -8.97 3.29
C THR A 72 7.52 -7.69 3.73
N ALA A 73 6.82 -6.55 3.75
CA ALA A 73 7.40 -5.31 4.26
C ALA A 73 7.73 -5.38 5.77
N SER A 74 6.82 -5.92 6.58
CA SER A 74 7.01 -6.08 8.03
C SER A 74 8.18 -7.00 8.38
N ASP A 75 8.44 -8.04 7.58
CA ASP A 75 9.52 -9.01 7.82
C ASP A 75 10.92 -8.37 7.73
N THR A 76 11.04 -7.21 7.09
CA THR A 76 12.28 -6.42 7.09
C THR A 76 12.53 -5.70 8.44
N GLY A 77 11.52 -5.60 9.29
CA GLY A 77 11.53 -4.89 10.57
C GLY A 77 11.28 -3.39 10.48
N ILE A 78 10.90 -2.87 9.32
CA ILE A 78 10.49 -1.47 9.15
C ILE A 78 9.01 -1.26 9.52
N ARG A 79 8.56 -0.01 9.56
CA ARG A 79 7.14 0.29 9.74
C ARG A 79 6.37 0.12 8.43
N VAL A 80 5.11 -0.29 8.53
CA VAL A 80 4.18 -0.39 7.40
C VAL A 80 3.05 0.63 7.55
N SER A 81 2.67 1.28 6.45
CA SER A 81 1.50 2.14 6.36
C SER A 81 0.58 1.60 5.27
N LEU A 82 -0.64 1.21 5.64
CA LEU A 82 -1.64 0.78 4.67
C LEU A 82 -2.38 2.02 4.13
N ALA A 83 -2.14 2.32 2.87
CA ALA A 83 -2.84 3.35 2.11
C ALA A 83 -4.06 2.72 1.42
N GLU A 84 -5.15 3.49 1.34
CA GLU A 84 -6.38 3.07 0.67
C GLU A 84 -6.50 3.78 -0.67
N TYR A 85 -6.79 3.01 -1.71
CA TYR A 85 -7.07 3.53 -3.03
C TYR A 85 -8.30 4.45 -3.02
N SER A 86 -8.17 5.55 -3.76
CA SER A 86 -9.24 6.48 -4.08
C SER A 86 -9.31 6.59 -5.61
N PRO A 87 -10.48 6.35 -6.23
CA PRO A 87 -10.67 6.61 -7.66
C PRO A 87 -10.42 8.08 -7.96
N VAL A 88 -9.58 8.36 -8.95
CA VAL A 88 -9.24 9.73 -9.37
C VAL A 88 -9.58 9.91 -10.85
N PRO A 89 -10.41 10.91 -11.21
CA PRO A 89 -10.71 11.23 -12.61
C PRO A 89 -9.46 11.45 -13.46
N GLY A 90 -9.46 10.88 -14.67
CA GLY A 90 -8.36 11.02 -15.63
C GLY A 90 -7.16 10.09 -15.39
N THR A 91 -7.20 9.25 -14.35
CA THR A 91 -6.19 8.18 -14.17
C THR A 91 -6.49 6.96 -15.03
N VAL A 92 -5.47 6.13 -15.28
CA VAL A 92 -5.62 4.87 -16.04
C VAL A 92 -6.70 3.96 -15.44
N LEU A 93 -6.82 3.94 -14.11
CA LEU A 93 -7.79 3.12 -13.39
C LEU A 93 -9.19 3.74 -13.31
N TRP A 94 -9.39 4.97 -13.80
CA TRP A 94 -10.66 5.68 -13.65
C TRP A 94 -11.81 4.90 -14.29
N GLN A 95 -11.67 4.52 -15.56
CA GLN A 95 -12.73 3.83 -16.30
C GLN A 95 -13.10 2.49 -15.62
N LYS A 96 -12.11 1.69 -15.26
CA LYS A 96 -12.33 0.43 -14.54
C LYS A 96 -13.01 0.66 -13.19
N SER A 97 -12.64 1.75 -12.50
CA SER A 97 -13.27 2.12 -11.22
C SER A 97 -14.73 2.50 -11.41
N THR A 98 -15.08 3.26 -12.46
CA THR A 98 -16.47 3.65 -12.75
C THR A 98 -17.34 2.46 -13.13
N GLU A 99 -16.76 1.46 -13.81
CA GLU A 99 -17.48 0.24 -14.22
C GLU A 99 -17.78 -0.70 -13.03
N LEU A 100 -16.86 -0.77 -12.06
CA LEU A 100 -16.96 -1.73 -10.95
C LEU A 100 -17.52 -1.12 -9.65
N CYS A 101 -17.49 0.19 -9.48
CA CYS A 101 -17.98 0.83 -8.26
C CYS A 101 -19.51 0.71 -8.14
N PRO A 102 -20.05 0.29 -6.99
CA PRO A 102 -21.50 0.34 -6.76
C PRO A 102 -22.03 1.77 -6.58
N PHE A 103 -21.15 2.77 -6.44
CA PHE A 103 -21.51 4.17 -6.26
C PHE A 103 -21.33 4.94 -7.57
N PRO A 104 -22.15 5.99 -7.83
CA PRO A 104 -22.07 6.76 -9.07
C PRO A 104 -20.89 7.75 -9.05
N LEU A 105 -19.66 7.23 -9.21
CA LEU A 105 -18.40 7.99 -9.14
C LEU A 105 -18.37 9.21 -10.08
N GLU A 106 -18.95 9.09 -11.28
CA GLU A 106 -18.96 10.18 -12.27
C GLU A 106 -19.91 11.32 -11.93
N LYS A 107 -20.94 11.05 -11.11
CA LYS A 107 -22.00 12.02 -10.80
C LYS A 107 -21.81 12.69 -9.45
N GLU A 108 -21.12 12.03 -8.52
CA GLU A 108 -20.97 12.49 -7.14
C GLU A 108 -19.51 12.33 -6.67
N PRO A 109 -18.72 13.43 -6.66
CA PRO A 109 -17.31 13.41 -6.26
C PRO A 109 -17.05 12.92 -4.83
N LEU A 110 -18.03 12.98 -3.92
CA LEU A 110 -17.84 12.46 -2.55
C LEU A 110 -17.51 10.97 -2.53
N PHE A 111 -17.93 10.20 -3.53
CA PHE A 111 -17.63 8.77 -3.62
C PHE A 111 -16.18 8.46 -4.05
N HIS A 112 -15.37 9.47 -4.38
CA HIS A 112 -13.94 9.29 -4.62
C HIS A 112 -13.17 9.08 -3.31
N ASN A 113 -13.77 9.46 -2.17
CA ASN A 113 -13.16 9.34 -0.87
C ASN A 113 -13.07 7.88 -0.41
N ASN A 114 -11.89 7.48 0.07
CA ASN A 114 -11.63 6.11 0.53
C ASN A 114 -12.43 5.69 1.79
N SER A 115 -13.07 6.63 2.50
CA SER A 115 -13.98 6.34 3.62
C SER A 115 -15.16 5.46 3.21
N PHE A 116 -15.57 5.52 1.94
CA PHE A 116 -16.62 4.66 1.38
C PHE A 116 -16.11 3.28 0.95
N PHE A 117 -14.79 3.10 0.91
CA PHE A 117 -14.10 1.95 0.35
C PHE A 117 -14.68 1.56 -1.03
N PRO A 118 -14.50 2.43 -2.04
CA PRO A 118 -15.35 2.45 -3.23
C PRO A 118 -15.22 1.20 -4.11
N MET A 119 -14.08 0.50 -4.08
CA MET A 119 -13.82 -0.73 -4.84
C MET A 119 -14.10 -2.01 -4.04
N LYS A 120 -14.92 -1.94 -2.99
CA LYS A 120 -15.29 -3.13 -2.20
C LYS A 120 -15.98 -4.16 -3.09
N TRP A 121 -15.63 -5.43 -2.88
CA TRP A 121 -16.22 -6.56 -3.59
C TRP A 121 -16.09 -7.82 -2.72
N GLU A 122 -16.62 -8.96 -3.18
CA GLU A 122 -16.56 -10.24 -2.43
C GLU A 122 -15.12 -10.68 -2.09
N GLY A 123 -14.15 -10.35 -2.95
CA GLY A 123 -12.73 -10.64 -2.73
C GLY A 123 -11.99 -9.63 -1.86
N TYR A 124 -12.62 -8.51 -1.46
CA TYR A 124 -12.06 -7.52 -0.55
C TYR A 124 -13.17 -6.67 0.09
N THR A 125 -13.62 -7.09 1.25
CA THR A 125 -14.68 -6.38 2.00
C THR A 125 -14.11 -5.34 2.97
N VAL A 126 -15.01 -4.53 3.54
CA VAL A 126 -14.67 -3.56 4.58
C VAL A 126 -14.10 -4.26 5.83
N GLU A 127 -14.59 -5.44 6.17
CA GLU A 127 -14.10 -6.26 7.29
C GLU A 127 -12.67 -6.73 7.02
N ASN A 128 -12.33 -7.10 5.78
CA ASN A 128 -10.95 -7.42 5.42
C ASN A 128 -10.06 -6.19 5.56
N MET A 129 -10.49 -5.01 5.11
CA MET A 129 -9.72 -3.77 5.28
C MET A 129 -9.49 -3.45 6.77
N LYS A 130 -10.52 -3.54 7.61
CA LYS A 130 -10.40 -3.37 9.07
C LYS A 130 -9.43 -4.37 9.69
N TYR A 131 -9.49 -5.63 9.28
CA TYR A 131 -8.56 -6.67 9.72
C TYR A 131 -7.11 -6.31 9.35
N LEU A 132 -6.85 -5.88 8.11
CA LEU A 132 -5.51 -5.51 7.67
C LEU A 132 -4.97 -4.29 8.41
N LYS A 133 -5.80 -3.26 8.63
CA LYS A 133 -5.43 -2.09 9.46
C LYS A 133 -5.06 -2.50 10.89
N SER A 134 -5.83 -3.43 11.49
CA SER A 134 -5.52 -3.97 12.82
C SER A 134 -4.19 -4.74 12.83
N MET A 135 -3.96 -5.57 11.80
CA MET A 135 -2.72 -6.32 11.63
C MET A 135 -1.50 -5.40 11.52
N VAL A 136 -1.57 -4.32 10.71
CA VAL A 136 -0.50 -3.32 10.58
C VAL A 136 -0.21 -2.64 11.92
N ARG A 137 -1.23 -2.28 12.70
CA ARG A 137 -1.03 -1.67 14.03
C ARG A 137 -0.29 -2.61 14.99
N LYS A 138 -0.61 -3.91 14.96
CA LYS A 138 0.06 -4.91 15.79
C LYS A 138 1.53 -5.08 15.36
N LEU A 139 1.76 -5.34 14.08
CA LEU A 139 3.11 -5.53 13.53
C LEU A 139 4.02 -4.32 13.77
N ASN A 140 3.50 -3.10 13.60
CA ASN A 140 4.25 -1.88 13.89
C ASN A 140 4.59 -1.70 15.38
N LYS A 141 3.78 -2.24 16.29
CA LYS A 141 4.11 -2.26 17.72
C LYS A 141 5.24 -3.24 18.01
N ASP A 142 5.21 -4.40 17.35
CA ASP A 142 6.22 -5.44 17.52
C ASP A 142 7.58 -5.04 16.89
N ASN A 143 7.57 -4.15 15.89
CA ASN A 143 8.77 -3.62 15.21
C ASN A 143 9.38 -2.35 15.87
N CYS A 144 8.77 -1.82 16.95
CA CYS A 144 9.25 -0.63 17.68
C CYS A 144 9.98 -1.03 18.96
#